data_AF-A0A8T1AL94-F1
#
_entry.id   AF-A0A8T1AL94-F1
#
_cell.length_a   1.000
_cell.length_b   1.000
_cell.length_c   1.000
_cell.angle_alpha   90.00
_cell.angle_beta   90.00
_cell.angle_gamma   90.00
#
_symmetry.space_group_name_H-M   'P 1'
#
loop_
_entity.id
_entity.type
_entity.pdbx_description
1 polymer ?
#
loop_
_entity_poly.entity_id
_entity_poly.type
_entity_poly.pdbx_seq_one_letter_code
_entity_poly.pdbx_strand_id
1 'polypeptide(L)'
;MQNACTGTASQARDVDLSNGTKTKARQPLLKATDWFLTEQEITDSRGGIPRTDLAVYTTGNAVTSFTATKEFYDSVYDDLSTTKEGDRVLLSAFVTALVPLKPDVDVTGAKTGVGKVFTDMVKRGTNVNILNWSNIGYKIFATKARDLINNISPSPINGAKAVFLFDDRVRNIASAYHQKTLVITANSSSDIDYQPVAYVGGLDLAKERWDTIYHNNSALRDASGITFKRKGWIDGHIRIHGPAAKDVANNFVARWNSDYLPSQGLVDDLLGFENPPYEDIPHLNYVSSNTTGDLGKQSIQITRTFSCKYKHYKEFAPRGENSLFHARIKAI
;
A
#
# COMPACT_ATOMS: atom_id res chain seq x y z
N MET A 1 -38.40 -13.40 -8.31
CA MET A 1 -37.26 -12.52 -8.69
C MET A 1 -35.97 -13.18 -8.22
N GLN A 2 -35.53 -14.15 -9.02
CA GLN A 2 -34.25 -14.85 -8.93
C GLN A 2 -33.82 -14.93 -10.40
N ASN A 3 -32.90 -14.07 -10.84
CA ASN A 3 -32.28 -14.25 -12.15
C ASN A 3 -30.85 -14.74 -11.90
N ALA A 4 -30.78 -16.06 -11.99
CA ALA A 4 -29.60 -16.88 -11.88
C ALA A 4 -28.63 -16.59 -13.02
N CYS A 5 -27.34 -16.72 -12.68
CA CYS A 5 -26.27 -17.06 -13.59
C CYS A 5 -26.68 -18.27 -14.46
N THR A 6 -26.97 -18.05 -15.74
CA THR A 6 -27.04 -19.11 -16.75
C THR A 6 -26.09 -18.76 -17.88
N GLY A 7 -24.80 -19.06 -17.67
CA GLY A 7 -23.82 -19.09 -18.75
C GLY A 7 -23.99 -20.39 -19.52
N THR A 8 -24.46 -20.29 -20.77
CA THR A 8 -24.39 -21.38 -21.73
C THR A 8 -22.93 -21.74 -22.00
N ALA A 9 -22.59 -23.03 -21.95
CA ALA A 9 -21.26 -23.52 -22.28
C ALA A 9 -20.96 -23.20 -23.75
N SER A 10 -20.15 -22.17 -24.00
CA SER A 10 -19.63 -21.89 -25.33
C SER A 10 -18.64 -22.98 -25.70
N GLN A 11 -18.82 -23.57 -26.88
CA GLN A 11 -17.85 -24.45 -27.52
C GLN A 11 -16.43 -23.88 -27.35
N ALA A 12 -15.53 -24.72 -26.85
CA ALA A 12 -14.11 -24.38 -26.71
C ALA A 12 -13.60 -23.94 -28.08
N ARG A 13 -13.41 -22.62 -28.24
CA ARG A 13 -12.70 -22.06 -29.39
C ARG A 13 -11.28 -22.58 -29.34
N ASP A 14 -10.75 -22.94 -30.51
CA ASP A 14 -9.34 -23.30 -30.72
C ASP A 14 -8.44 -22.43 -29.86
N VAL A 15 -7.68 -23.07 -28.99
CA VAL A 15 -6.66 -22.40 -28.19
C VAL A 15 -5.64 -21.86 -29.18
N ASP A 16 -5.52 -20.54 -29.26
CA ASP A 16 -4.52 -19.89 -30.10
C ASP A 16 -3.12 -20.29 -29.61
N LEU A 17 -2.45 -21.16 -30.38
CA LEU A 17 -1.08 -21.61 -30.13
C LEU A 17 -0.04 -20.59 -30.63
N SER A 18 -0.46 -19.37 -31.01
CA SER A 18 0.44 -18.30 -31.40
C SER A 18 1.42 -17.98 -30.28
N ASN A 19 2.71 -18.05 -30.59
CA ASN A 19 3.79 -17.52 -29.75
C ASN A 19 3.93 -15.98 -29.85
N GLY A 20 2.91 -15.29 -30.39
CA GLY A 20 2.88 -13.84 -30.55
C GLY A 20 3.70 -13.30 -31.73
N THR A 21 4.51 -14.12 -32.41
CA THR A 21 5.36 -13.65 -33.52
C THR A 21 4.58 -13.17 -34.74
N LYS A 22 3.34 -13.66 -34.91
CA LYS A 22 2.44 -13.26 -36.01
C LYS A 22 1.58 -12.05 -35.67
N THR A 23 1.60 -11.60 -34.42
CA THR A 23 0.81 -10.46 -33.97
C THR A 23 1.52 -9.18 -34.38
N LYS A 24 0.94 -8.42 -35.32
CA LYS A 24 1.46 -7.07 -35.63
C LYS A 24 1.41 -6.23 -34.35
N ALA A 25 2.57 -5.77 -33.90
CA ALA A 25 2.65 -4.84 -32.78
C ALA A 25 1.79 -3.61 -33.10
N ARG A 26 0.76 -3.37 -32.28
CA ARG A 26 -0.02 -2.15 -32.33
C ARG A 26 0.67 -1.11 -31.47
N GLN A 27 0.79 0.12 -31.98
CA GLN A 27 1.24 1.22 -31.16
C GLN A 27 0.25 1.41 -30.00
N PRO A 28 0.72 1.45 -28.74
CA PRO A 28 -0.17 1.66 -27.61
C PRO A 28 -0.79 3.06 -27.69
N LEU A 29 -2.02 3.18 -27.20
CA LEU A 29 -2.64 4.49 -27.00
C LEU A 29 -1.89 5.21 -25.89
N LEU A 30 -1.35 6.39 -26.20
CA LEU A 30 -0.44 7.10 -25.30
C LEU A 30 -1.16 8.12 -24.40
N LYS A 31 -2.38 8.54 -24.74
CA LYS A 31 -3.11 9.50 -23.90
C LYS A 31 -3.75 8.75 -22.74
N ALA A 32 -3.56 9.26 -21.53
CA ALA A 32 -4.15 8.69 -20.32
C ALA A 32 -5.67 8.48 -20.45
N THR A 33 -6.38 9.41 -21.10
CA THR A 33 -7.82 9.33 -21.35
C THR A 33 -8.27 8.13 -22.19
N ASP A 34 -7.36 7.52 -22.95
CA ASP A 34 -7.68 6.39 -23.81
C ASP A 34 -7.79 5.07 -23.02
N TRP A 35 -7.11 4.97 -21.87
CA TRP A 35 -7.03 3.73 -21.08
C TRP A 35 -7.34 3.88 -19.59
N PHE A 36 -7.44 5.12 -19.07
CA PHE A 36 -7.99 5.39 -17.74
C PHE A 36 -9.50 5.28 -17.73
N LEU A 37 -10.05 4.82 -16.62
CA LEU A 37 -11.47 4.90 -16.35
C LEU A 37 -11.91 6.37 -16.28
N THR A 38 -13.04 6.67 -16.88
CA THR A 38 -13.78 7.92 -16.69
C THR A 38 -14.40 7.95 -15.29
N GLU A 39 -14.85 9.12 -14.86
CA GLU A 39 -15.59 9.27 -13.60
C GLU A 39 -16.84 8.38 -13.54
N GLN A 40 -17.56 8.26 -14.67
CA GLN A 40 -18.74 7.40 -14.75
C GLN A 40 -18.35 5.91 -14.62
N GLU A 41 -17.30 5.45 -15.32
CA GLU A 41 -16.84 4.06 -15.20
C GLU A 41 -16.35 3.74 -13.76
N ILE A 42 -15.72 4.70 -13.08
CA ILE A 42 -15.39 4.56 -11.64
C ILE A 42 -16.67 4.45 -10.80
N THR A 43 -17.66 5.31 -11.04
CA THR A 43 -18.94 5.30 -10.32
C THR A 43 -19.69 3.98 -10.52
N ASP A 44 -19.70 3.45 -11.74
CA ASP A 44 -20.32 2.17 -12.08
C ASP A 44 -19.61 1.02 -11.35
N SER A 45 -18.27 1.06 -11.29
CA SER A 45 -17.44 0.09 -10.52
C SER A 45 -17.69 0.13 -9.00
N ARG A 46 -18.40 1.16 -8.52
CA ARG A 46 -18.78 1.38 -7.11
C ARG A 46 -20.27 1.16 -6.86
N GLY A 47 -20.97 0.48 -7.77
CA GLY A 47 -22.40 0.22 -7.65
C GLY A 47 -23.25 1.51 -7.71
N GLY A 48 -22.81 2.47 -8.53
CA GLY A 48 -23.49 3.75 -8.77
C GLY A 48 -23.20 4.84 -7.74
N ILE A 49 -22.19 4.66 -6.86
CA ILE A 49 -21.82 5.66 -5.86
C ILE A 49 -20.58 6.43 -6.32
N PRO A 50 -20.67 7.76 -6.50
CA PRO A 50 -19.53 8.58 -6.89
C PRO A 50 -18.32 8.40 -5.95
N ARG A 51 -17.12 8.58 -6.50
CA ARG A 51 -15.86 8.58 -5.73
C ARG A 51 -15.45 10.01 -5.47
N THR A 52 -15.56 10.46 -4.23
CA THR A 52 -15.30 11.86 -3.83
C THR A 52 -14.01 12.03 -3.03
N ASP A 53 -13.40 10.93 -2.59
CA ASP A 53 -12.21 10.92 -1.72
C ASP A 53 -10.88 10.90 -2.49
N LEU A 54 -10.91 10.54 -3.78
CA LEU A 54 -9.75 10.43 -4.67
C LEU A 54 -10.02 11.12 -6.00
N ALA A 55 -9.00 11.69 -6.62
CA ALA A 55 -9.10 12.20 -7.99
C ALA A 55 -9.48 11.08 -8.98
N VAL A 56 -10.08 11.46 -10.12
CA VAL A 56 -10.28 10.52 -11.25
C VAL A 56 -8.91 10.07 -11.77
N TYR A 57 -8.01 11.03 -11.98
CA TYR A 57 -6.59 10.82 -12.19
C TYR A 57 -5.85 12.13 -11.88
N THR A 58 -4.53 12.02 -11.77
CA THR A 58 -3.62 13.15 -11.55
C THR A 58 -2.58 13.23 -12.67
N THR A 59 -1.98 14.39 -12.87
CA THR A 59 -0.92 14.64 -13.86
C THR A 59 0.31 15.25 -13.20
N GLY A 60 1.45 15.16 -13.89
CA GLY A 60 2.70 15.79 -13.43
C GLY A 60 3.38 15.06 -12.27
N ASN A 61 3.07 13.78 -12.07
CA ASN A 61 3.74 12.97 -11.04
C ASN A 61 5.12 12.54 -11.54
N ALA A 62 6.09 12.47 -10.63
CA ALA A 62 7.34 11.75 -10.84
C ALA A 62 7.16 10.30 -10.37
N VAL A 63 7.57 9.34 -11.21
CA VAL A 63 7.48 7.91 -10.90
C VAL A 63 8.84 7.25 -11.05
N THR A 64 9.23 6.46 -10.05
CA THR A 64 10.38 5.55 -10.11
C THR A 64 9.87 4.13 -9.99
N SER A 65 10.18 3.27 -10.97
CA SER A 65 9.84 1.85 -10.94
C SER A 65 10.99 1.04 -10.38
N PHE A 66 10.68 0.09 -9.51
CA PHE A 66 11.62 -0.87 -8.94
C PHE A 66 11.30 -2.24 -9.49
N THR A 67 12.23 -2.79 -10.26
CA THR A 67 12.17 -4.16 -10.80
C THR A 67 13.01 -5.14 -9.99
N ALA A 68 13.89 -4.62 -9.14
CA ALA A 68 14.56 -5.38 -8.09
C ALA A 68 13.98 -4.99 -6.74
N THR A 69 13.69 -5.97 -5.88
CA THR A 69 13.10 -5.65 -4.58
C THR A 69 14.08 -4.91 -3.67
N LYS A 70 15.39 -5.17 -3.78
CA LYS A 70 16.45 -4.38 -3.11
C LYS A 70 16.30 -2.88 -3.36
N GLU A 71 16.05 -2.45 -4.59
CA GLU A 71 15.97 -1.02 -4.94
C GLU A 71 14.81 -0.33 -4.23
N PHE A 72 13.66 -1.02 -4.13
CA PHE A 72 12.54 -0.56 -3.32
C PHE A 72 12.93 -0.41 -1.84
N TYR A 73 13.59 -1.41 -1.27
CA TYR A 73 14.02 -1.40 0.12
C TYR A 73 15.06 -0.30 0.42
N ASP A 74 16.00 -0.09 -0.50
CA ASP A 74 16.99 0.98 -0.41
C ASP A 74 16.31 2.34 -0.41
N SER A 75 15.41 2.57 -1.38
CA SER A 75 14.67 3.82 -1.54
C SER A 75 13.77 4.10 -0.33
N VAL A 76 13.08 3.09 0.21
CA VAL A 76 12.27 3.24 1.43
C VAL A 76 13.16 3.60 2.61
N TYR A 77 14.30 2.94 2.81
CA TYR A 77 15.21 3.30 3.89
C TYR A 77 15.71 4.74 3.76
N ASP A 78 16.08 5.17 2.54
CA ASP A 78 16.61 6.50 2.31
C ASP A 78 15.55 7.58 2.58
N ASP A 79 14.33 7.44 2.06
CA ASP A 79 13.26 8.39 2.36
C ASP A 79 12.90 8.38 3.86
N LEU A 80 12.72 7.21 4.47
CA LEU A 80 12.37 7.11 5.89
C LEU A 80 13.47 7.66 6.82
N SER A 81 14.74 7.59 6.41
CA SER A 81 15.86 8.14 7.19
C SER A 81 15.92 9.66 7.16
N THR A 82 15.22 10.30 6.21
CA THR A 82 15.18 11.76 6.06
C THR A 82 13.91 12.41 6.61
N THR A 83 12.98 11.63 7.16
CA THR A 83 11.78 12.22 7.79
C THR A 83 12.17 13.14 8.93
N LYS A 84 11.38 14.19 9.13
CA LYS A 84 11.61 15.25 10.10
C LYS A 84 10.40 15.44 11.01
N GLU A 85 10.53 16.41 11.89
CA GLU A 85 9.45 16.84 12.77
C GLU A 85 8.21 17.24 11.96
N GLY A 86 7.04 16.76 12.38
CA GLY A 86 5.76 17.09 11.74
C GLY A 86 5.39 16.19 10.56
N ASP A 87 6.32 15.38 10.05
CA ASP A 87 6.02 14.36 9.07
C ASP A 87 5.17 13.22 9.68
N ARG A 88 4.50 12.49 8.80
CA ARG A 88 3.74 11.29 9.08
C ARG A 88 4.05 10.22 8.04
N VAL A 89 4.17 8.98 8.52
CA VAL A 89 4.28 7.79 7.68
C VAL A 89 3.06 6.91 7.85
N LEU A 90 2.43 6.57 6.72
CA LEU A 90 1.23 5.73 6.64
C LEU A 90 1.58 4.42 5.94
N LEU A 91 1.44 3.28 6.63
CA LEU A 91 1.81 1.97 6.10
C LEU A 91 0.60 1.02 6.07
N SER A 92 0.11 0.73 4.87
CA SER A 92 -0.76 -0.42 4.61
C SER A 92 0.10 -1.64 4.36
N ALA A 93 -0.11 -2.73 5.10
CA ALA A 93 0.67 -3.95 4.94
C ALA A 93 -0.18 -5.21 5.02
N PHE A 94 0.16 -6.19 4.17
CA PHE A 94 -0.30 -7.56 4.35
C PHE A 94 0.45 -8.21 5.53
N VAL A 95 1.74 -7.90 5.67
CA VAL A 95 2.58 -8.29 6.82
C VAL A 95 3.68 -7.25 7.02
N THR A 96 3.96 -6.88 8.25
CA THR A 96 5.15 -6.12 8.64
C THR A 96 6.00 -7.00 9.55
N ALA A 97 7.31 -7.02 9.34
CA ALA A 97 8.24 -7.77 10.18
C ALA A 97 9.50 -6.96 10.48
N LEU A 98 10.18 -7.32 11.57
CA LEU A 98 11.49 -6.76 11.92
C LEU A 98 12.57 -7.38 11.02
N VAL A 99 12.79 -6.76 9.87
CA VAL A 99 13.84 -7.11 8.89
C VAL A 99 14.77 -5.91 8.64
N PRO A 100 16.05 -6.13 8.30
CA PRO A 100 16.91 -5.07 7.77
C PRO A 100 16.39 -4.60 6.43
N LEU A 101 16.36 -3.28 6.23
CA LEU A 101 16.03 -2.68 4.94
C LEU A 101 17.23 -2.73 3.97
N LYS A 102 18.47 -2.65 4.47
CA LYS A 102 19.69 -2.77 3.66
C LYS A 102 20.61 -3.90 4.19
N PRO A 103 20.20 -5.17 4.07
CA PRO A 103 20.96 -6.31 4.60
C PRO A 103 22.36 -6.47 3.99
N ASP A 104 22.57 -6.00 2.77
CA ASP A 104 23.87 -6.03 2.08
C ASP A 104 24.92 -5.11 2.72
N VAL A 105 24.50 -4.11 3.50
CA VAL A 105 25.40 -3.21 4.25
C VAL A 105 25.27 -3.36 5.77
N ASP A 106 24.12 -3.81 6.26
CA ASP A 106 23.81 -4.01 7.68
C ASP A 106 23.00 -5.30 7.86
N VAL A 107 23.70 -6.42 7.79
CA VAL A 107 23.16 -7.79 7.91
C VAL A 107 22.31 -7.95 9.17
N THR A 108 22.73 -7.35 10.27
CA THR A 108 22.04 -7.48 11.56
C THR A 108 20.79 -6.60 11.69
N GLY A 109 20.68 -5.56 10.85
CA GLY A 109 19.63 -4.55 10.96
C GLY A 109 19.78 -3.62 12.16
N ALA A 110 20.97 -3.51 12.75
CA ALA A 110 21.22 -2.66 13.91
C ALA A 110 20.95 -1.17 13.63
N LYS A 111 21.08 -0.74 12.37
CA LYS A 111 20.78 0.61 11.89
C LYS A 111 19.63 0.63 10.89
N THR A 112 19.56 -0.38 10.03
CA THR A 112 18.63 -0.43 8.90
C THR A 112 17.40 -1.28 9.17
N GLY A 113 17.30 -1.91 10.34
CA GLY A 113 16.14 -2.71 10.74
C GLY A 113 14.88 -1.86 10.87
N VAL A 114 13.74 -2.37 10.39
CA VAL A 114 12.42 -1.71 10.47
C VAL A 114 12.15 -1.12 11.87
N GLY A 115 12.39 -1.89 12.93
CA GLY A 115 12.19 -1.42 14.30
C GLY A 115 13.08 -0.24 14.69
N LYS A 116 14.35 -0.26 14.27
CA LYS A 116 15.29 0.85 14.52
C LYS A 116 14.91 2.08 13.73
N VAL A 117 14.59 1.92 12.45
CA VAL A 117 14.19 3.01 11.56
C VAL A 117 12.95 3.71 12.11
N PHE A 118 11.92 2.96 12.50
CA PHE A 118 10.68 3.56 13.05
C PHE A 118 10.94 4.23 14.41
N THR A 119 11.80 3.64 15.25
CA THR A 119 12.24 4.28 16.50
C THR A 119 12.91 5.63 16.24
N ASP A 120 13.78 5.70 15.24
CA ASP A 120 14.50 6.94 14.92
C ASP A 120 13.59 8.00 14.29
N MET A 121 12.63 7.59 13.45
CA MET A 121 11.61 8.49 12.91
C MET A 121 10.80 9.13 14.03
N VAL A 122 10.31 8.34 14.98
CA VAL A 122 9.56 8.85 16.15
C VAL A 122 10.44 9.80 16.96
N LYS A 123 11.70 9.44 17.23
CA LYS A 123 12.65 10.35 17.91
C LYS A 123 12.81 11.70 17.21
N ARG A 124 12.76 11.72 15.87
CA ARG A 124 12.80 12.95 15.04
C ARG A 124 11.48 13.71 14.99
N GLY A 125 10.43 13.24 15.66
CA GLY A 125 9.13 13.91 15.70
C GLY A 125 8.20 13.53 14.55
N THR A 126 8.44 12.39 13.89
CA THR A 126 7.58 11.84 12.84
C THR A 126 6.54 10.89 13.44
N ASN A 127 5.26 11.05 13.07
CA ASN A 127 4.20 10.10 13.43
C ASN A 127 4.21 8.88 12.50
N VAL A 128 3.89 7.70 13.02
CA VAL A 128 3.80 6.48 12.20
C VAL A 128 2.47 5.79 12.47
N ASN A 129 1.73 5.47 11.41
CA ASN A 129 0.46 4.76 11.47
C ASN A 129 0.50 3.54 10.55
N ILE A 130 0.23 2.37 11.11
CA ILE A 130 0.35 1.10 10.38
C ILE A 130 -0.96 0.35 10.49
N LEU A 131 -1.59 0.07 9.34
CA LEU A 131 -2.66 -0.91 9.22
C LEU A 131 -2.06 -2.19 8.65
N ASN A 132 -1.93 -3.19 9.49
CA ASN A 132 -1.40 -4.49 9.10
C ASN A 132 -2.50 -5.52 9.13
N TRP A 133 -2.66 -6.37 8.12
CA TRP A 133 -3.64 -7.46 8.24
C TRP A 133 -3.29 -8.40 9.41
N SER A 134 -4.30 -8.69 10.25
CA SER A 134 -4.47 -9.86 11.13
C SER A 134 -4.19 -11.23 10.46
N ASN A 135 -2.98 -11.42 9.95
CA ASN A 135 -2.58 -12.57 9.15
C ASN A 135 -2.05 -13.71 10.04
N ILE A 136 -2.87 -14.75 10.23
CA ILE A 136 -2.53 -15.93 11.05
C ILE A 136 -1.25 -16.62 10.57
N GLY A 137 -1.03 -16.72 9.25
CA GLY A 137 0.13 -17.41 8.69
C GLY A 137 1.48 -16.73 8.94
N TYR A 138 1.46 -15.44 9.32
CA TYR A 138 2.64 -14.64 9.62
C TYR A 138 2.58 -14.00 11.03
N LYS A 139 1.67 -14.49 11.88
CA LYS A 139 1.38 -13.95 13.23
C LYS A 139 2.66 -13.66 14.03
N ILE A 140 3.56 -14.64 14.12
CA ILE A 140 4.77 -14.53 14.94
C ILE A 140 5.62 -13.31 14.55
N PHE A 141 5.71 -12.99 13.26
CA PHE A 141 6.50 -11.86 12.78
C PHE A 141 5.77 -10.54 13.00
N ALA A 142 4.47 -10.50 12.69
CA ALA A 142 3.68 -9.30 12.79
C ALA A 142 3.43 -8.88 14.25
N THR A 143 3.17 -9.82 15.15
CA THR A 143 3.00 -9.53 16.59
C THR A 143 4.30 -8.99 17.19
N LYS A 144 5.47 -9.58 16.87
CA LYS A 144 6.76 -9.04 17.31
C LYS A 144 7.01 -7.62 16.81
N ALA A 145 6.65 -7.33 15.56
CA ALA A 145 6.76 -5.97 15.02
C ALA A 145 5.82 -5.00 15.71
N ARG A 146 4.54 -5.38 15.88
CA ARG A 146 3.51 -4.61 16.60
C ARG A 146 3.95 -4.28 18.02
N ASP A 147 4.38 -5.29 18.77
CA ASP A 147 4.78 -5.14 20.18
C ASP A 147 5.99 -4.21 20.31
N LEU A 148 6.99 -4.32 19.43
CA LEU A 148 8.13 -3.40 19.44
C LEU A 148 7.69 -1.98 19.08
N ILE A 149 6.93 -1.82 18.00
CA ILE A 149 6.57 -0.50 17.45
C ILE A 149 5.66 0.27 18.39
N ASN A 150 4.66 -0.39 18.99
CA ASN A 150 3.77 0.26 19.96
C ASN A 150 4.45 0.58 21.30
N ASN A 151 5.60 -0.03 21.59
CA ASN A 151 6.41 0.28 22.78
C ASN A 151 7.48 1.36 22.51
N ILE A 152 7.56 1.91 21.29
CA ILE A 152 8.44 3.06 21.01
C ILE A 152 7.94 4.25 21.83
N SER A 153 8.80 4.80 22.68
CA SER A 153 8.46 6.00 23.47
C SER A 153 8.10 7.17 22.56
N PRO A 154 7.07 7.97 22.90
CA PRO A 154 6.75 9.18 22.15
C PRO A 154 7.95 10.11 22.00
N SER A 155 7.95 10.88 20.92
CA SER A 155 8.99 11.87 20.64
C SER A 155 9.09 12.88 21.78
N PRO A 156 10.31 13.19 22.27
CA PRO A 156 10.50 14.28 23.23
C PRO A 156 10.32 15.68 22.59
N ILE A 157 10.26 15.76 21.25
CA ILE A 157 10.17 17.02 20.51
C ILE A 157 8.72 17.53 20.48
N ASN A 158 7.80 16.68 20.02
CA ASN A 158 6.43 17.06 19.73
C ASN A 158 5.39 15.99 20.14
N GLY A 159 5.79 14.96 20.89
CA GLY A 159 4.90 13.87 21.29
C GLY A 159 4.49 12.92 20.17
N ALA A 160 5.10 13.00 18.97
CA ALA A 160 4.82 12.07 17.88
C ALA A 160 4.98 10.61 18.33
N LYS A 161 4.14 9.72 17.81
CA LYS A 161 4.10 8.31 18.22
C LYS A 161 4.00 7.38 17.00
N ALA A 162 4.37 6.12 17.21
CA ALA A 162 4.08 5.05 16.27
C ALA A 162 2.90 4.22 16.79
N VAL A 163 1.91 3.98 15.92
CA VAL A 163 0.74 3.15 16.23
C VAL A 163 0.59 2.08 15.16
N PHE A 164 0.69 0.84 15.60
CA PHE A 164 0.53 -0.37 14.80
C PHE A 164 -0.78 -1.05 15.20
N LEU A 165 -1.70 -1.13 14.24
CA LEU A 165 -2.97 -1.83 14.37
C LEU A 165 -3.00 -3.07 13.47
N PHE A 166 -3.57 -4.13 14.00
CA PHE A 166 -4.06 -5.22 13.18
C PHE A 166 -5.43 -4.87 12.60
N ASP A 167 -5.66 -5.18 11.32
CA ASP A 167 -6.90 -4.89 10.60
C ASP A 167 -7.47 -6.16 9.98
N ASP A 168 -8.68 -6.52 10.41
CA ASP A 168 -9.45 -7.67 9.91
C ASP A 168 -10.75 -7.24 9.22
N ARG A 169 -10.90 -5.95 8.86
CA ARG A 169 -12.09 -5.40 8.23
C ARG A 169 -12.18 -5.88 6.79
N VAL A 170 -12.62 -7.12 6.64
CA VAL A 170 -12.77 -7.87 5.40
C VAL A 170 -14.06 -8.69 5.46
N ARG A 171 -14.52 -9.15 4.29
CA ARG A 171 -15.81 -9.83 4.18
C ARG A 171 -15.95 -11.11 5.01
N ASN A 172 -14.91 -11.94 5.05
CA ASN A 172 -14.90 -13.21 5.79
C ASN A 172 -13.46 -13.71 6.01
N ILE A 173 -13.30 -14.82 6.74
CA ILE A 173 -12.00 -15.40 7.11
C ILE A 173 -11.10 -15.81 5.94
N ALA A 174 -11.68 -16.03 4.74
CA ALA A 174 -10.92 -16.35 3.53
C ALA A 174 -10.51 -15.09 2.76
N SER A 175 -10.86 -13.89 3.25
CA SER A 175 -10.67 -12.62 2.55
C SER A 175 -9.44 -11.86 2.99
N ALA A 176 -8.95 -11.14 2.00
CA ALA A 176 -7.86 -10.19 1.85
C ALA A 176 -7.84 -8.78 2.50
N TYR A 177 -6.96 -8.39 3.45
CA TYR A 177 -6.44 -7.00 3.43
C TYR A 177 -5.04 -6.97 2.80
N HIS A 178 -5.00 -6.77 1.48
CA HIS A 178 -3.80 -7.04 0.67
C HIS A 178 -3.12 -5.79 0.11
N GLN A 179 -3.54 -4.59 0.53
CA GLN A 179 -2.91 -3.35 0.11
C GLN A 179 -1.51 -3.24 0.71
N LYS A 180 -0.55 -2.76 -0.10
CA LYS A 180 0.85 -2.58 0.27
C LYS A 180 1.27 -1.20 -0.20
N THR A 181 1.18 -0.26 0.72
CA THR A 181 1.43 1.15 0.44
C THR A 181 2.21 1.77 1.59
N LEU A 182 3.20 2.59 1.28
CA LEU A 182 3.89 3.43 2.26
C LEU A 182 3.82 4.87 1.79
N VAL A 183 3.26 5.76 2.60
CA VAL A 183 3.17 7.19 2.29
C VAL A 183 4.01 7.97 3.29
N ILE A 184 4.78 8.95 2.81
CA ILE A 184 5.51 9.93 3.61
C ILE A 184 4.91 11.30 3.28
N THR A 185 4.34 11.94 4.29
CA THR A 185 3.44 13.09 4.12
C THR A 185 3.54 14.02 5.33
N ALA A 186 3.16 15.29 5.21
CA ALA A 186 2.94 16.19 6.34
C ALA A 186 1.45 16.22 6.68
N ASN A 187 1.03 16.53 7.92
CA ASN A 187 -0.41 16.68 8.19
C ASN A 187 -1.01 17.86 7.40
N SER A 188 -0.25 18.96 7.29
CA SER A 188 -0.59 20.13 6.49
C SER A 188 0.67 20.77 5.91
N SER A 189 0.51 21.55 4.84
CA SER A 189 1.60 22.32 4.23
C SER A 189 1.04 23.56 3.55
N SER A 190 1.61 24.72 3.88
CA SER A 190 1.33 26.00 3.22
C SER A 190 2.23 26.25 2.01
N ASP A 191 3.19 25.35 1.75
CA ASP A 191 4.03 25.39 0.57
C ASP A 191 3.22 24.94 -0.65
N ILE A 192 3.14 25.80 -1.66
CA ILE A 192 2.38 25.59 -2.89
C ILE A 192 2.97 24.47 -3.75
N ASP A 193 4.26 24.17 -3.57
CA ASP A 193 5.00 23.16 -4.34
C ASP A 193 5.12 21.83 -3.59
N TYR A 194 4.72 21.78 -2.32
CA TYR A 194 4.80 20.56 -1.51
C TYR A 194 3.90 19.45 -2.06
N GLN A 195 4.49 18.28 -2.29
CA GLN A 195 3.79 17.06 -2.67
C GLN A 195 4.31 15.87 -1.85
N PRO A 196 3.45 14.96 -1.39
CA PRO A 196 3.90 13.79 -0.64
C PRO A 196 4.50 12.72 -1.55
N VAL A 197 5.14 11.74 -0.91
CA VAL A 197 5.69 10.55 -1.57
C VAL A 197 4.88 9.32 -1.17
N ALA A 198 4.57 8.46 -2.13
CA ALA A 198 3.92 7.18 -1.89
C ALA A 198 4.62 6.04 -2.62
N TYR A 199 4.71 4.89 -1.98
CA TYR A 199 5.11 3.62 -2.56
C TYR A 199 3.87 2.75 -2.73
N VAL A 200 3.70 2.13 -3.90
CA VAL A 200 2.58 1.22 -4.20
C VAL A 200 3.09 0.01 -5.00
N GLY A 201 2.72 -1.21 -4.61
CA GLY A 201 3.16 -2.41 -5.35
C GLY A 201 2.91 -3.74 -4.64
N GLY A 202 3.74 -4.74 -4.93
CA GLY A 202 3.61 -6.11 -4.39
C GLY A 202 4.39 -6.38 -3.10
N LEU A 203 5.25 -5.44 -2.69
CA LEU A 203 6.21 -5.63 -1.58
C LEU A 203 5.71 -5.10 -0.25
N ASP A 204 5.86 -5.93 0.79
CA ASP A 204 5.76 -5.57 2.19
C ASP A 204 7.15 -5.34 2.79
N LEU A 205 7.25 -4.63 3.93
CA LEU A 205 8.44 -4.60 4.81
C LEU A 205 8.47 -5.86 5.68
N ALA A 206 8.84 -7.00 5.09
CA ALA A 206 8.66 -8.31 5.71
C ALA A 206 9.73 -9.33 5.31
N LYS A 207 9.72 -10.49 6.01
CA LYS A 207 10.49 -11.69 5.63
C LYS A 207 10.24 -12.03 4.16
N GLU A 208 11.21 -12.66 3.51
CA GLU A 208 11.25 -13.06 2.09
C GLU A 208 11.46 -11.98 1.04
N ARG A 209 11.05 -10.74 1.29
CA ARG A 209 10.83 -9.80 0.18
C ARG A 209 12.12 -9.23 -0.41
N TRP A 210 13.13 -8.97 0.41
CA TRP A 210 14.39 -8.39 -0.06
C TRP A 210 15.20 -9.40 -0.90
N ASP A 211 15.53 -9.03 -2.13
CA ASP A 211 16.32 -9.80 -3.09
C ASP A 211 16.91 -8.85 -4.16
N THR A 212 17.88 -9.37 -4.90
CA THR A 212 18.50 -8.67 -6.05
C THR A 212 17.96 -9.22 -7.36
N ILE A 213 18.21 -8.51 -8.47
CA ILE A 213 17.89 -9.01 -9.82
C ILE A 213 18.53 -10.36 -10.17
N TYR A 214 19.59 -10.76 -9.47
CA TYR A 214 20.32 -12.00 -9.75
C TYR A 214 19.77 -13.22 -9.02
N HIS A 215 18.90 -13.03 -8.02
CA HIS A 215 18.29 -14.11 -7.21
C HIS A 215 19.27 -15.16 -6.65
N ASN A 216 20.51 -14.75 -6.38
CA ASN A 216 21.60 -15.61 -5.92
C ASN A 216 22.08 -15.26 -4.49
N ASN A 217 21.25 -14.55 -3.71
CA ASN A 217 21.61 -14.02 -2.39
C ASN A 217 21.08 -14.85 -1.21
N SER A 218 20.86 -16.15 -1.39
CA SER A 218 20.34 -17.06 -0.35
C SER A 218 21.14 -16.99 0.96
N ALA A 219 22.47 -16.99 0.89
CA ALA A 219 23.33 -16.94 2.08
C ALA A 219 23.17 -15.62 2.86
N LEU A 220 23.11 -14.48 2.16
CA LEU A 220 22.88 -13.18 2.77
C LEU A 220 21.48 -13.09 3.38
N ARG A 221 20.46 -13.61 2.68
CA ARG A 221 19.07 -13.66 3.17
C ARG A 221 18.95 -14.50 4.44
N ASP A 222 19.67 -15.62 4.51
CA ASP A 222 19.73 -16.47 5.70
C ASP A 222 20.44 -15.77 6.86
N ALA A 223 21.63 -15.20 6.61
CA ALA A 223 22.42 -14.48 7.63
C ALA A 223 21.69 -13.25 8.19
N SER A 224 20.90 -12.57 7.35
CA SER A 224 20.10 -11.39 7.73
C SER A 224 18.74 -11.76 8.33
N GLY A 225 18.47 -13.06 8.48
CA GLY A 225 17.20 -13.58 8.97
C GLY A 225 16.00 -13.24 8.11
N ILE A 226 16.16 -12.86 6.84
CA ILE A 226 15.07 -12.52 5.92
C ILE A 226 14.36 -13.79 5.43
N THR A 227 15.08 -14.90 5.28
CA THR A 227 14.51 -16.18 4.85
C THR A 227 13.50 -16.74 5.85
N PHE A 228 12.41 -17.30 5.33
CA PHE A 228 11.38 -18.04 6.06
C PHE A 228 11.02 -19.38 5.38
N LYS A 229 10.51 -19.35 4.14
CA LYS A 229 10.08 -20.48 3.30
C LYS A 229 10.69 -20.49 1.90
N ARG A 230 11.10 -19.33 1.35
CA ARG A 230 11.62 -19.20 -0.02
C ARG A 230 13.06 -18.66 0.04
N LYS A 231 13.81 -18.87 -1.04
CA LYS A 231 15.23 -18.48 -1.12
C LYS A 231 15.48 -17.32 -2.08
N GLY A 232 14.43 -16.83 -2.73
CA GLY A 232 14.45 -15.65 -3.59
C GLY A 232 13.04 -15.08 -3.72
N TRP A 233 12.96 -13.86 -4.25
CA TRP A 233 11.69 -13.15 -4.46
C TRP A 233 11.77 -12.26 -5.69
N ILE A 234 10.77 -12.38 -6.57
CA ILE A 234 10.60 -11.52 -7.75
C ILE A 234 9.33 -10.71 -7.51
N ASP A 235 9.43 -9.39 -7.60
CA ASP A 235 8.28 -8.50 -7.47
C ASP A 235 8.58 -7.13 -8.09
N GLY A 236 7.54 -6.32 -8.24
CA GLY A 236 7.62 -4.94 -8.67
C GLY A 236 7.00 -3.98 -7.67
N HIS A 237 7.53 -2.76 -7.60
CA HIS A 237 6.98 -1.67 -6.81
C HIS A 237 7.26 -0.34 -7.49
N ILE A 238 6.45 0.69 -7.21
CA ILE A 238 6.72 2.04 -7.69
C ILE A 238 6.77 3.04 -6.54
N ARG A 239 7.66 4.03 -6.66
CA ARG A 239 7.64 5.27 -5.88
C ARG A 239 6.99 6.36 -6.71
N ILE A 240 6.06 7.09 -6.12
CA ILE A 240 5.31 8.18 -6.70
C ILE A 240 5.61 9.43 -5.87
N HIS A 241 6.03 10.51 -6.51
CA HIS A 241 6.13 11.84 -5.90
C HIS A 241 5.25 12.80 -6.69
N GLY A 242 4.20 13.32 -6.05
CA GLY A 242 3.21 14.16 -6.71
C GLY A 242 1.78 13.98 -6.18
N PRO A 243 0.79 14.62 -6.83
CA PRO A 243 -0.59 14.62 -6.35
C PRO A 243 -1.20 13.22 -6.16
N ALA A 244 -0.80 12.21 -6.94
CA ALA A 244 -1.33 10.86 -6.77
C ALA A 244 -0.94 10.23 -5.42
N ALA A 245 0.15 10.68 -4.77
CA ALA A 245 0.50 10.23 -3.43
C ALA A 245 -0.53 10.70 -2.38
N LYS A 246 -1.22 11.84 -2.62
CA LYS A 246 -2.35 12.29 -1.78
C LYS A 246 -3.52 11.32 -1.86
N ASP A 247 -3.84 10.81 -3.05
CA ASP A 247 -4.87 9.80 -3.23
C ASP A 247 -4.52 8.48 -2.50
N VAL A 248 -3.27 8.03 -2.57
CA VAL A 248 -2.82 6.84 -1.81
C VAL A 248 -2.99 7.06 -0.31
N ALA A 249 -2.64 8.27 0.18
CA ALA A 249 -2.80 8.65 1.58
C ALA A 249 -4.27 8.72 2.01
N ASN A 250 -5.13 9.34 1.20
CA ASN A 250 -6.57 9.45 1.47
C ASN A 250 -7.23 8.06 1.55
N ASN A 251 -6.82 7.11 0.72
CA ASN A 251 -7.27 5.73 0.84
C ASN A 251 -6.86 5.08 2.19
N PHE A 252 -5.67 5.38 2.71
CA PHE A 252 -5.25 4.92 4.04
C PHE A 252 -6.06 5.61 5.14
N VAL A 253 -6.13 6.95 5.13
CA VAL A 253 -6.79 7.76 6.16
C VAL A 253 -8.27 7.41 6.26
N ALA A 254 -8.97 7.22 5.15
CA ALA A 254 -10.38 6.83 5.17
C ALA A 254 -10.61 5.46 5.83
N ARG A 255 -9.67 4.52 5.67
CA ARG A 255 -9.73 3.21 6.35
C ARG A 255 -9.32 3.33 7.82
N TRP A 256 -8.33 4.15 8.15
CA TRP A 256 -7.92 4.39 9.54
C TRP A 256 -9.04 5.03 10.36
N ASN A 257 -9.59 6.14 9.88
CA ASN A 257 -10.64 6.93 10.53
C ASN A 257 -12.07 6.36 10.35
N SER A 258 -12.21 5.07 10.04
CA SER A 258 -13.56 4.49 9.94
C SER A 258 -14.17 4.36 11.33
N ASP A 259 -15.46 4.67 11.44
CA ASP A 259 -16.23 4.53 12.68
C ASP A 259 -16.29 3.06 13.15
N TYR A 260 -16.08 2.13 12.22
CA TYR A 260 -15.96 0.72 12.55
C TYR A 260 -14.51 0.36 12.84
N LEU A 261 -14.24 0.16 14.13
CA LEU A 261 -12.91 -0.22 14.63
C LEU A 261 -12.42 -1.52 13.97
N PRO A 262 -11.10 -1.67 13.74
CA PRO A 262 -10.52 -2.93 13.31
C PRO A 262 -10.45 -3.95 14.46
N SER A 263 -10.40 -5.24 14.11
CA SER A 263 -10.25 -6.36 15.03
C SER A 263 -11.35 -6.40 16.09
N GLN A 264 -12.60 -6.25 15.65
CA GLN A 264 -13.80 -6.30 16.52
C GLN A 264 -14.49 -7.67 16.51
N GLY A 265 -13.89 -8.70 15.88
CA GLY A 265 -14.56 -9.99 15.64
C GLY A 265 -13.63 -11.19 15.52
N LEU A 266 -14.02 -12.15 14.64
CA LEU A 266 -13.60 -13.56 14.49
C LEU A 266 -12.11 -13.93 14.65
N VAL A 267 -11.19 -12.98 14.51
CA VAL A 267 -9.74 -13.23 14.46
C VAL A 267 -9.03 -12.76 15.73
N ASP A 268 -9.65 -11.91 16.53
CA ASP A 268 -9.06 -11.32 17.73
C ASP A 268 -8.74 -12.40 18.79
N ASP A 269 -9.73 -13.24 19.12
CA ASP A 269 -9.57 -14.38 20.04
C ASP A 269 -8.51 -15.40 19.58
N LEU A 270 -8.44 -15.66 18.26
CA LEU A 270 -7.50 -16.63 17.68
C LEU A 270 -6.08 -16.06 17.61
N LEU A 271 -5.95 -14.75 17.44
CA LEU A 271 -4.66 -14.07 17.45
C LEU A 271 -4.22 -13.64 18.85
N GLY A 272 -5.10 -13.65 19.85
CA GLY A 272 -4.77 -13.39 21.24
C GLY A 272 -4.10 -12.03 21.43
N PHE A 273 -4.60 -11.01 20.73
CA PHE A 273 -4.16 -9.64 20.90
C PHE A 273 -5.38 -8.73 21.06
N GLU A 274 -5.14 -7.52 21.53
CA GLU A 274 -6.07 -6.40 21.37
C GLU A 274 -5.28 -5.25 20.72
N ASN A 275 -5.97 -4.49 19.87
CA ASN A 275 -5.39 -3.26 19.32
C ASN A 275 -5.30 -2.18 20.41
N PRO A 276 -4.21 -1.39 20.46
CA PRO A 276 -4.14 -0.26 21.37
C PRO A 276 -5.20 0.80 21.02
N PRO A 277 -5.59 1.66 21.97
CA PRO A 277 -6.33 2.87 21.67
C PRO A 277 -5.59 3.71 20.63
N TYR A 278 -6.34 4.33 19.72
CA TYR A 278 -5.80 5.17 18.67
C TYR A 278 -6.74 6.34 18.38
N GLU A 279 -6.20 7.36 17.73
CA GLU A 279 -6.92 8.58 17.36
C GLU A 279 -6.99 8.70 15.85
N ASP A 280 -7.99 9.43 15.37
CA ASP A 280 -8.11 9.77 13.97
C ASP A 280 -6.90 10.55 13.46
N ILE A 281 -6.54 10.28 12.21
CA ILE A 281 -5.53 11.04 11.49
C ILE A 281 -6.22 12.27 10.89
N PRO A 282 -5.71 13.49 11.12
CA PRO A 282 -6.24 14.67 10.45
C PRO A 282 -6.25 14.49 8.93
N HIS A 283 -7.30 14.98 8.26
CA HIS A 283 -7.30 15.03 6.80
C HIS A 283 -6.13 15.88 6.29
N LEU A 284 -5.57 15.48 5.16
CA LEU A 284 -4.46 16.18 4.55
C LEU A 284 -4.93 17.55 4.04
N ASN A 285 -4.31 18.62 4.55
CA ASN A 285 -4.65 19.99 4.18
C ASN A 285 -3.44 20.68 3.53
N TYR A 286 -3.41 20.71 2.20
CA TYR A 286 -2.33 21.29 1.42
C TYR A 286 -2.83 22.41 0.52
N VAL A 287 -2.03 23.47 0.41
CA VAL A 287 -2.27 24.55 -0.57
C VAL A 287 -1.99 24.08 -2.00
N SER A 288 -1.07 23.12 -2.16
CA SER A 288 -0.73 22.54 -3.47
C SER A 288 -1.89 21.80 -4.13
N SER A 289 -1.92 21.77 -5.46
CA SER A 289 -3.01 21.15 -6.22
C SER A 289 -3.17 19.65 -5.93
N ASN A 290 -4.42 19.20 -5.85
CA ASN A 290 -4.78 17.79 -5.63
C ASN A 290 -4.76 16.95 -6.92
N THR A 291 -4.70 17.58 -8.09
CA THR A 291 -4.83 16.88 -9.38
C THR A 291 -3.66 17.12 -10.32
N THR A 292 -2.89 18.19 -10.15
CA THR A 292 -1.82 18.59 -11.07
C THR A 292 -0.55 18.90 -10.30
N GLY A 293 0.59 18.41 -10.78
CA GLY A 293 1.93 18.81 -10.33
C GLY A 293 2.83 19.11 -11.52
N ASP A 294 4.09 19.40 -11.24
CA ASP A 294 5.14 19.70 -12.23
C ASP A 294 6.44 18.90 -11.97
N LEU A 295 6.37 17.90 -11.08
CA LEU A 295 7.51 17.08 -10.65
C LEU A 295 7.96 16.07 -11.71
N GLY A 296 7.05 15.64 -12.59
CA GLY A 296 7.32 14.64 -13.61
C GLY A 296 6.33 14.72 -14.77
N LYS A 297 6.27 13.65 -15.57
CA LYS A 297 5.46 13.62 -16.81
C LYS A 297 4.34 12.58 -16.76
N GLN A 298 4.22 11.85 -15.65
CA GLN A 298 3.32 10.71 -15.55
C GLN A 298 1.94 11.13 -15.08
N SER A 299 0.92 10.68 -15.81
CA SER A 299 -0.46 10.66 -15.34
C SER A 299 -0.71 9.38 -14.54
N ILE A 300 -1.43 9.47 -13.43
CA ILE A 300 -1.70 8.33 -12.54
C ILE A 300 -3.19 8.30 -12.17
N GLN A 301 -3.83 7.14 -12.33
CA GLN A 301 -5.15 6.85 -11.80
C GLN A 301 -5.05 5.80 -10.69
N ILE A 302 -5.40 6.18 -9.46
CA ILE A 302 -5.50 5.24 -8.35
C ILE A 302 -6.79 4.42 -8.50
N THR A 303 -6.64 3.10 -8.43
CA THR A 303 -7.74 2.12 -8.46
C THR A 303 -7.63 1.21 -7.25
N ARG A 304 -8.75 0.65 -6.81
CA ARG A 304 -8.82 -0.14 -5.59
C ARG A 304 -9.90 -1.20 -5.67
N THR A 305 -9.83 -2.16 -4.76
CA THR A 305 -10.81 -3.22 -4.62
C THR A 305 -11.32 -3.27 -3.18
N PHE A 306 -12.62 -3.07 -3.00
CA PHE A 306 -13.35 -3.26 -1.76
C PHE A 306 -14.57 -4.13 -2.01
N SER A 307 -14.74 -5.18 -1.20
CA SER A 307 -15.86 -6.11 -1.36
C SER A 307 -17.20 -5.44 -1.04
N CYS A 308 -18.15 -5.47 -1.99
CA CYS A 308 -19.53 -5.00 -1.82
C CYS A 308 -20.35 -5.76 -0.76
N LYS A 309 -19.87 -6.95 -0.37
CA LYS A 309 -20.48 -7.80 0.67
C LYS A 309 -20.07 -7.40 2.08
N TYR A 310 -18.99 -6.62 2.26
CA TYR A 310 -18.61 -6.11 3.58
C TYR A 310 -19.33 -4.78 3.81
N LYS A 311 -19.98 -4.61 4.96
CA LYS A 311 -20.93 -3.50 5.21
C LYS A 311 -20.38 -2.36 6.05
N HIS A 312 -19.10 -2.44 6.44
CA HIS A 312 -18.43 -1.45 7.28
C HIS A 312 -17.41 -0.62 6.49
N TYR A 313 -17.72 -0.33 5.23
CA TYR A 313 -16.96 0.61 4.38
C TYR A 313 -17.83 1.82 4.03
N LYS A 314 -18.70 2.26 4.94
CA LYS A 314 -19.76 3.23 4.64
C LYS A 314 -19.20 4.56 4.14
N GLU A 315 -18.04 4.92 4.64
CA GLU A 315 -17.37 6.21 4.53
C GLU A 315 -16.64 6.37 3.18
N PHE A 316 -16.14 5.27 2.60
CA PHE A 316 -15.28 5.34 1.39
C PHE A 316 -15.68 4.36 0.27
N ALA A 317 -16.36 3.26 0.57
CA ALA A 317 -16.82 2.29 -0.42
C ALA A 317 -18.11 1.56 0.02
N PRO A 318 -19.23 2.28 0.25
CA PRO A 318 -20.44 1.74 0.88
C PRO A 318 -21.09 0.58 0.12
N ARG A 319 -20.85 0.50 -1.20
CA ARG A 319 -21.29 -0.60 -2.07
C ARG A 319 -20.12 -1.40 -2.65
N GLY A 320 -18.93 -1.28 -2.06
CA GLY A 320 -17.68 -1.78 -2.59
C GLY A 320 -17.11 -0.92 -3.72
N GLU A 321 -15.97 -1.35 -4.25
CA GLU A 321 -15.33 -0.79 -5.44
C GLU A 321 -14.58 -1.94 -6.14
N ASN A 322 -14.68 -2.06 -7.45
CA ASN A 322 -13.88 -2.99 -8.25
C ASN A 322 -13.17 -2.28 -9.41
N SER A 323 -12.84 -1.00 -9.26
CA SER A 323 -12.17 -0.17 -10.28
C SER A 323 -10.86 -0.79 -10.78
N LEU A 324 -10.11 -1.50 -9.92
CA LEU A 324 -8.90 -2.21 -10.34
C LEU A 324 -9.17 -3.28 -11.41
N PHE A 325 -10.30 -4.00 -11.31
CA PHE A 325 -10.69 -4.98 -12.32
C PHE A 325 -11.01 -4.29 -13.65
N HIS A 326 -11.85 -3.24 -13.61
CA HIS A 326 -12.25 -2.51 -14.81
C HIS A 326 -11.08 -1.80 -15.49
N ALA A 327 -10.17 -1.20 -14.72
CA ALA A 327 -9.00 -0.53 -15.27
C ALA A 327 -8.04 -1.52 -15.97
N ARG A 328 -7.89 -2.74 -15.42
CA ARG A 328 -7.13 -3.80 -16.10
C ARG A 328 -7.75 -4.21 -17.42
N ILE A 329 -9.07 -4.34 -17.48
CA ILE A 329 -9.77 -4.66 -18.73
C ILE A 329 -9.61 -3.53 -19.76
N LYS A 330 -9.71 -2.27 -19.33
CA LYS A 330 -9.57 -1.11 -20.23
C LYS A 330 -8.14 -0.91 -20.75
N ALA A 331 -7.14 -1.35 -19.99
CA ALA A 331 -5.73 -1.26 -20.37
C ALA A 331 -5.26 -2.35 -21.35
N ILE A 332 -6.02 -3.45 -21.51
CA ILE A 332 -5.74 -4.57 -22.44
C ILE A 332 -6.36 -4.26 -23.82
#